data_AF-A0A840MUP1-F1
#
_entry.id   AF-A0A840MUP1-F1
#
_cell.length_a   1.000
_cell.length_b   1.000
_cell.length_c   1.000
_cell.angle_alpha   90.00
_cell.angle_beta   90.00
_cell.angle_gamma   90.00
#
_symmetry.space_group_name_H-M   'P 1'
#
loop_
_entity.id
_entity.type
_entity.pdbx_description
1 polymer ?
#
loop_
_entity_poly.entity_id
_entity_poly.type
_entity_poly.pdbx_seq_one_letter_code
_entity_poly.pdbx_strand_id
1 'polypeptide(L)'
;MFLETVPWTHSQVIVVSGTFPNPCGHAILNAGGVGGHYFHIAGDGNDRPYYMDEAGYRRYLKESRKTELQRKSIKITKPEAMQRKFDELASKDWLWGVLPHNCAAFIEELVKAGGSDTGLYTNCLALEDWK
;
A
#
# COMPACT_ATOMS: atom_id res chain seq x y z
N MET A 1 -13.34 7.90 -10.33
CA MET A 1 -12.43 9.06 -10.46
C MET A 1 -12.30 9.65 -9.06
N PHE A 2 -11.14 9.51 -8.43
CA PHE A 2 -10.85 10.17 -7.16
C PHE A 2 -10.62 11.66 -7.48
N LEU A 3 -11.45 12.55 -6.93
CA LEU A 3 -11.48 13.97 -7.31
C LEU A 3 -10.54 14.84 -6.45
N GLU A 4 -9.83 14.27 -5.48
CA GLU A 4 -8.88 14.99 -4.63
C GLU A 4 -7.45 14.52 -4.90
N THR A 5 -6.53 15.48 -5.03
CA THR A 5 -5.09 15.21 -5.17
C THR A 5 -4.57 14.63 -3.86
N VAL A 6 -4.12 13.38 -3.90
CA VAL A 6 -3.59 12.71 -2.72
C VAL A 6 -2.21 13.31 -2.35
N PRO A 7 -1.92 13.61 -1.07
CA PRO A 7 -0.68 14.25 -0.62
C PRO A 7 0.52 13.28 -0.63
N TRP A 8 0.93 12.83 -1.80
CA TRP A 8 1.95 11.78 -1.99
C TRP A 8 3.34 12.14 -1.44
N THR A 9 3.67 13.42 -1.28
CA THR A 9 4.98 13.85 -0.74
C THR A 9 5.18 13.44 0.73
N HIS A 10 4.10 13.14 1.45
CA HIS A 10 4.12 12.64 2.82
C HIS A 10 3.62 11.19 2.87
N SER A 11 4.20 10.33 2.02
CA SER A 11 3.81 8.92 1.96
C SER A 11 4.59 8.05 2.93
N GLN A 12 3.92 7.04 3.46
CA GLN A 12 4.51 6.02 4.32
C GLN A 12 4.06 4.64 3.86
N VAL A 13 4.97 3.67 3.87
CA VAL A 13 4.60 2.27 3.75
C VAL A 13 4.42 1.69 5.13
N ILE A 14 3.32 0.99 5.32
CA ILE A 14 2.94 0.34 6.56
C ILE A 14 2.88 -1.16 6.31
N VAL A 15 3.52 -1.92 7.18
CA VAL A 15 3.43 -3.37 7.19
C VAL A 15 2.61 -3.78 8.40
N VAL A 16 1.52 -4.50 8.16
CA VAL A 16 0.69 -5.10 9.22
C VAL A 16 0.87 -6.62 9.20
N SER A 17 0.46 -7.28 10.29
CA SER A 17 0.53 -8.75 10.36
C SER A 17 -0.28 -9.42 9.24
N GLY A 18 0.29 -10.49 8.67
CA GLY A 18 -0.34 -11.30 7.64
C GLY A 18 -1.52 -12.11 8.20
N THR A 19 -2.26 -12.76 7.31
CA THR A 19 -3.30 -13.72 7.69
C THR A 19 -2.68 -15.12 7.65
N PHE A 20 -2.80 -15.89 8.73
CA PHE A 20 -2.27 -17.26 8.77
C PHE A 20 -2.86 -18.09 7.61
N PRO A 21 -2.04 -18.85 6.85
CA PRO A 21 -0.67 -19.27 7.12
C PRO A 21 0.45 -18.36 6.56
N ASN A 22 0.17 -17.13 6.14
CA ASN A 22 1.15 -16.22 5.56
C ASN A 22 1.78 -15.27 6.62
N PRO A 23 2.96 -15.57 7.20
CA PRO A 23 3.60 -14.72 8.21
C PRO A 23 4.26 -13.47 7.61
N CYS A 24 4.31 -13.37 6.27
CA CYS A 24 5.05 -12.35 5.55
C CYS A 24 4.54 -10.91 5.74
N GLY A 25 3.39 -10.72 6.37
CA GLY A 25 2.77 -9.41 6.55
C GLY A 25 1.84 -9.02 5.40
N HIS A 26 1.29 -7.82 5.51
CA HIS A 26 0.43 -7.20 4.50
C HIS A 26 0.79 -5.72 4.37
N ALA A 27 0.92 -5.23 3.14
CA ALA A 27 1.38 -3.88 2.86
C ALA A 27 0.21 -2.91 2.69
N ILE A 28 0.32 -1.73 3.30
CA ILE A 28 -0.63 -0.63 3.19
C ILE A 28 0.16 0.64 2.89
N LEU A 29 -0.26 1.38 1.88
CA LEU A 29 0.30 2.69 1.58
C LEU A 29 -0.53 3.75 2.30
N ASN A 30 0.14 4.61 3.06
CA ASN A 30 -0.46 5.82 3.62
C ASN A 30 0.06 7.03 2.85
N ALA A 31 -0.83 7.98 2.55
CA ALA A 31 -0.48 9.27 1.98
C ALA A 31 -1.03 10.40 2.85
N GLY A 32 -0.16 11.35 3.19
CA GLY A 32 -0.50 12.48 4.08
C GLY A 32 -0.09 12.27 5.54
N GLY A 33 0.50 11.12 5.89
CA GLY A 33 0.88 10.79 7.26
C GLY A 33 -0.30 10.36 8.14
N VAL A 34 -0.11 10.44 9.46
CA VAL A 34 -1.17 10.14 10.45
C VAL A 34 -2.36 11.08 10.21
N GLY A 35 -3.57 10.53 10.11
CA GLY A 35 -4.75 11.30 9.70
C GLY A 35 -5.00 11.33 8.18
N GLY A 36 -4.07 10.81 7.38
CA GLY A 36 -4.15 10.77 5.93
C GLY A 36 -4.98 9.62 5.37
N HIS A 37 -4.70 9.30 4.11
CA HIS A 37 -5.42 8.29 3.33
C HIS A 37 -4.62 7.00 3.27
N TYR A 38 -5.32 5.87 3.35
CA TYR A 38 -4.74 4.55 3.41
C TYR A 38 -5.26 3.72 2.22
N PHE A 39 -4.34 3.05 1.53
CA PHE A 39 -4.60 2.28 0.34
C PHE A 39 -3.97 0.90 0.46
N HIS A 40 -4.73 -0.13 0.14
CA HIS A 40 -4.19 -1.48 0.00
C HIS A 40 -5.05 -2.30 -0.93
N ILE A 41 -4.47 -3.33 -1.53
CA ILE A 41 -5.26 -4.37 -2.19
C ILE A 41 -5.25 -5.56 -1.24
N ALA A 42 -6.42 -6.06 -0.86
CA ALA A 42 -6.57 -7.30 -0.10
C ALA A 42 -7.74 -8.11 -0.68
N GLY A 43 -7.46 -9.11 -1.51
CA GLY A 43 -8.51 -9.90 -2.16
C GLY A 43 -8.05 -11.31 -2.52
N ASP A 44 -9.04 -12.18 -2.71
CA ASP A 44 -8.91 -13.48 -3.37
C ASP A 44 -9.63 -13.36 -4.73
N GLY A 45 -8.89 -13.14 -5.83
CA GLY A 45 -9.47 -13.08 -7.18
C GLY A 45 -9.30 -11.73 -7.91
N ASN A 46 -10.39 -11.14 -8.40
CA ASN A 46 -10.37 -9.83 -9.08
C ASN A 46 -10.87 -8.76 -8.10
N ASP A 47 -9.99 -7.91 -7.59
CA ASP A 47 -10.38 -6.86 -6.66
C ASP A 47 -9.74 -5.51 -7.00
N ARG A 48 -10.31 -4.44 -6.46
CA ARG A 48 -9.78 -3.07 -6.58
C ARG A 48 -9.04 -2.66 -5.31
N PRO A 49 -8.18 -1.63 -5.37
CA PRO A 49 -7.61 -1.05 -4.17
C PRO A 49 -8.69 -0.55 -3.23
N TYR A 50 -8.63 -1.01 -1.98
CA TYR A 50 -9.39 -0.49 -0.87
C TYR A 50 -8.82 0.86 -0.45
N TYR A 51 -9.72 1.74 -0.05
CA TYR A 51 -9.42 3.09 0.43
C TYR A 51 -10.00 3.27 1.82
N MET A 52 -9.21 3.85 2.72
CA MET A 52 -9.62 4.15 4.09
C MET A 52 -9.07 5.52 4.53
N ASP A 53 -9.79 6.19 5.40
CA ASP A 53 -9.26 7.28 6.22
C ASP A 53 -8.60 6.71 7.50
N GLU A 54 -8.09 7.57 8.38
CA GLU A 54 -7.49 7.14 9.65
C GLU A 54 -8.45 6.32 10.52
N ALA A 55 -9.72 6.72 10.61
CA ALA A 55 -10.72 6.01 11.39
C ALA A 55 -10.96 4.60 10.80
N GLY A 56 -11.06 4.50 9.48
CA GLY A 56 -11.16 3.26 8.73
C GLY A 56 -9.94 2.36 8.93
N TYR A 57 -8.74 2.93 8.89
CA TYR A 57 -7.49 2.19 9.14
C TYR A 57 -7.46 1.59 10.56
N ARG A 58 -7.80 2.38 11.59
CA ARG A 58 -7.89 1.90 12.97
C ARG A 58 -8.94 0.81 13.14
N ARG A 59 -10.10 0.98 12.49
CA ARG A 59 -11.16 -0.02 12.48
C ARG A 59 -10.69 -1.30 11.80
N TYR A 60 -10.04 -1.20 10.64
CA TYR A 60 -9.47 -2.33 9.91
C TYR A 60 -8.52 -3.16 10.78
N LEU A 61 -7.55 -2.53 11.46
CA LEU A 61 -6.63 -3.25 12.37
C LEU A 61 -7.40 -4.01 13.45
N LYS A 62 -8.37 -3.35 14.08
CA LYS A 62 -9.18 -3.93 15.17
C LYS A 62 -10.04 -5.10 14.70
N GLU A 63 -10.80 -4.91 13.62
CA GLU A 63 -11.78 -5.89 13.12
C GLU A 63 -11.09 -7.10 12.48
N SER A 64 -9.99 -6.88 11.75
CA SER A 64 -9.19 -7.95 11.15
C SER A 64 -8.20 -8.61 12.12
N ARG A 65 -8.12 -8.13 13.37
CA ARG A 65 -7.15 -8.56 14.38
C ARG A 65 -5.71 -8.49 13.87
N LYS A 66 -5.40 -7.44 13.10
CA LYS A 66 -4.06 -7.18 12.57
C LYS A 66 -3.32 -6.19 13.45
N THR A 67 -2.00 -6.34 13.49
CA THR A 67 -1.10 -5.46 14.23
C THR A 67 -0.17 -4.75 13.25
N GLU A 68 0.01 -3.45 13.41
CA GLU A 68 1.05 -2.69 12.70
C GLU A 68 2.43 -3.15 13.18
N LEU A 69 3.23 -3.72 12.28
CA LEU A 69 4.57 -4.20 12.55
C LEU A 69 5.61 -3.13 12.26
N GLN A 70 5.41 -2.37 11.17
CA GLN A 70 6.33 -1.34 10.71
C GLN A 70 5.57 -0.20 10.04
N ARG A 71 6.16 1.00 10.13
CA ARG A 71 5.77 2.19 9.37
C ARG A 71 7.02 2.93 8.97
N LYS A 72 7.23 3.10 7.67
CA LYS A 72 8.42 3.75 7.13
C LYS A 72 8.02 4.85 6.16
N SER A 73 8.54 6.05 6.37
CA SER A 73 8.37 7.16 5.43
C SER A 73 9.15 6.90 4.16
N ILE A 74 8.55 7.19 3.01
CA ILE A 74 9.17 7.02 1.70
C ILE A 74 9.32 8.37 1.01
N LYS A 75 10.44 8.54 0.31
CA LYS A 75 10.72 9.77 -0.43
C LYS A 75 10.06 9.71 -1.80
N ILE A 76 9.04 10.53 -2.02
CA ILE A 76 8.37 10.68 -3.32
C ILE A 76 8.87 11.96 -3.99
N THR A 77 9.53 11.81 -5.15
CA THR A 77 10.09 12.93 -5.94
C THR A 77 9.21 13.32 -7.12
N LYS A 78 8.29 12.44 -7.54
CA LYS A 78 7.39 12.61 -8.69
C LYS A 78 5.92 12.37 -8.29
N PRO A 79 5.33 13.21 -7.42
CA PRO A 79 3.99 12.99 -6.87
C PRO A 79 2.89 12.92 -7.94
N GLU A 80 2.98 13.70 -9.02
CA GLU A 80 2.00 13.65 -10.11
C GLU A 80 2.07 12.33 -10.90
N ALA A 81 3.27 11.78 -11.07
CA ALA A 81 3.45 10.50 -11.76
C ALA A 81 2.90 9.35 -10.90
N MET A 82 3.08 9.45 -9.57
CA MET A 82 2.46 8.55 -8.61
C MET A 82 0.93 8.63 -8.67
N GLN A 83 0.34 9.83 -8.72
CA GLN A 83 -1.11 10.01 -8.87
C GLN A 83 -1.63 9.35 -10.14
N ARG A 84 -1.00 9.61 -11.29
CA ARG A 84 -1.41 8.98 -12.57
C ARG A 84 -1.32 7.46 -12.53
N LYS A 85 -0.28 6.91 -11.90
CA LYS A 85 -0.15 5.46 -11.70
C LYS A 85 -1.24 4.95 -10.76
N PHE A 86 -1.52 5.65 -9.66
CA PHE A 86 -2.62 5.30 -8.77
C PHE A 86 -3.96 5.26 -9.50
N ASP A 87 -4.29 6.29 -10.28
CA ASP A 87 -5.54 6.34 -11.06
C ASP A 87 -5.61 5.19 -12.08
N GLU A 88 -4.48 4.88 -12.74
CA GLU A 88 -4.36 3.73 -13.64
C GLU A 88 -4.68 2.42 -12.91
N LEU A 89 -4.02 2.17 -11.78
CA LEU A 89 -4.14 0.91 -11.05
C LEU A 89 -5.49 0.77 -10.35
N ALA A 90 -6.07 1.87 -9.85
CA ALA A 90 -7.39 1.89 -9.23
C ALA A 90 -8.54 1.76 -10.25
N SER A 91 -8.29 2.04 -11.53
CA SER A 91 -9.27 1.88 -12.61
C SER A 91 -9.39 0.45 -13.14
N LYS A 92 -8.45 -0.43 -12.79
CA LYS A 92 -8.36 -1.82 -13.27
C LYS A 92 -8.73 -2.78 -12.15
N ASP A 93 -9.38 -3.88 -12.52
CA ASP A 93 -9.52 -5.01 -11.60
C ASP A 93 -8.17 -5.75 -11.56
N TRP A 94 -7.62 -5.95 -10.36
CA TRP A 94 -6.35 -6.64 -10.18
C TRP A 94 -6.58 -8.13 -9.99
N LEU A 95 -6.15 -8.94 -10.97
CA LEU A 95 -6.15 -10.40 -10.85
C LEU A 95 -5.04 -10.83 -9.90
N TRP A 96 -5.43 -11.28 -8.71
CA TRP A 96 -4.53 -11.80 -7.68
C TRP A 96 -3.78 -13.03 -8.16
N GLY A 97 -2.47 -12.89 -8.38
CA GLY A 97 -1.60 -13.96 -8.85
C GLY A 97 -0.77 -14.63 -7.76
N VAL A 98 -1.04 -14.40 -6.47
CA VAL A 98 -0.24 -14.84 -5.29
C VAL A 98 1.18 -14.23 -5.28
N LEU A 99 1.97 -14.42 -6.34
CA LEU A 99 3.32 -13.90 -6.54
C LEU A 99 3.35 -12.64 -7.44
N PRO A 100 2.80 -12.65 -8.68
CA PRO A 100 2.47 -11.42 -9.40
C PRO A 100 1.16 -10.82 -8.89
N HIS A 101 1.05 -9.49 -8.87
CA HIS A 101 -0.18 -8.77 -8.49
C HIS A 101 -0.66 -9.01 -7.04
N ASN A 102 0.22 -8.74 -6.08
CA ASN A 102 -0.10 -8.79 -4.65
C ASN A 102 0.08 -7.39 -4.00
N CYS A 103 -0.20 -7.31 -2.69
CA CYS A 103 -0.10 -6.04 -1.94
C CYS A 103 1.29 -5.38 -2.02
N ALA A 104 2.36 -6.17 -2.14
CA ALA A 104 3.72 -5.66 -2.29
C ALA A 104 3.89 -5.05 -3.69
N ALA A 105 3.62 -5.82 -4.75
CA ALA A 105 3.75 -5.35 -6.13
C ALA A 105 2.95 -4.06 -6.40
N PHE A 106 1.75 -3.92 -5.83
CA PHE A 106 0.95 -2.69 -5.93
C PHE A 106 1.67 -1.47 -5.37
N ILE A 107 2.23 -1.58 -4.16
CA ILE A 107 2.99 -0.49 -3.54
C ILE A 107 4.26 -0.23 -4.32
N GLU A 108 4.96 -1.26 -4.79
CA GLU A 108 6.19 -1.11 -5.59
C GLU A 108 5.95 -0.28 -6.85
N GLU A 109 4.90 -0.59 -7.61
CA GLU A 109 4.56 0.13 -8.84
C GLU A 109 4.27 1.61 -8.58
N LEU A 110 3.54 1.91 -7.49
CA LEU A 110 3.23 3.29 -7.10
C LEU A 110 4.48 4.05 -6.67
N VAL A 111 5.30 3.46 -5.81
CA VAL A 111 6.48 4.08 -5.21
C VAL A 111 7.57 4.31 -6.27
N LYS A 112 7.78 3.35 -7.18
CA LYS A 112 8.66 3.53 -8.36
C LYS A 112 8.15 4.63 -9.30
N ALA A 113 6.84 4.67 -9.59
CA ALA A 113 6.26 5.75 -10.39
C ALA A 113 6.43 7.12 -9.72
N GLY A 114 6.36 7.16 -8.39
CA GLY A 114 6.65 8.32 -7.55
C GLY A 114 8.12 8.73 -7.50
N GLY A 115 9.01 8.03 -8.21
CA GLY A 115 10.44 8.35 -8.28
C GLY A 115 11.17 8.10 -6.97
N SER A 116 10.69 7.14 -6.18
CA SER A 116 11.42 6.58 -5.04
C SER A 116 12.28 5.42 -5.51
N ASP A 117 13.51 5.34 -5.01
CA ASP A 117 14.42 4.20 -5.24
C ASP A 117 14.17 3.06 -4.26
N THR A 118 13.25 3.23 -3.31
CA THR A 118 12.87 2.22 -2.32
C THR A 118 12.22 1.05 -3.05
N GLY A 119 12.93 -0.07 -3.11
CA GLY A 119 12.46 -1.32 -3.70
C GLY A 119 11.81 -2.25 -2.66
N LEU A 120 10.98 -3.16 -3.16
CA LEU A 120 10.54 -4.36 -2.45
C LEU A 120 11.48 -5.49 -2.84
N TYR A 121 12.48 -5.76 -2.01
CA TYR A 121 13.48 -6.79 -2.27
C TYR A 121 12.97 -8.21 -1.96
N THR A 122 11.84 -8.31 -1.23
CA THR A 122 11.25 -9.59 -0.83
C THR A 122 9.72 -9.56 -0.91
N ASN A 123 9.12 -10.73 -1.12
CA ASN A 123 7.68 -10.95 -0.90
C ASN A 123 7.33 -11.08 0.61
N CYS A 124 8.32 -10.98 1.50
CA CYS A 124 8.18 -11.06 2.94
C CYS A 124 8.35 -9.68 3.58
N LEU A 125 7.28 -8.90 3.56
CA LEU A 125 7.24 -7.51 4.02
C LEU A 125 7.75 -7.35 5.46
N ALA A 126 7.56 -8.35 6.32
CA ALA A 126 8.07 -8.36 7.69
C ALA A 126 9.61 -8.33 7.78
N LEU A 127 10.30 -8.85 6.76
CA LEU A 127 11.76 -8.90 6.66
C LEU A 127 12.32 -7.78 5.77
N GLU A 128 11.45 -6.95 5.21
CA GLU A 128 11.83 -5.93 4.25
C GLU A 128 12.53 -4.75 4.93
N ASP A 129 13.77 -4.49 4.52
CA ASP A 129 14.45 -3.27 4.91
C ASP A 129 14.18 -2.18 3.87
N TRP A 130 12.96 -1.64 3.87
CA TRP A 130 12.58 -0.50 3.03
C TRP A 130 13.57 0.65 3.28
N LYS A 131 14.58 0.77 2.41
CA LYS A 131 15.67 1.76 2.44
C LYS A 131 15.43 2.89 1.46
#